data_AF-A0A7S1C3G8-F1
#
_entry.id   AF-A0A7S1C3G8-F1
#
_cell.length_a   1.000
_cell.length_b   1.000
_cell.length_c   1.000
_cell.angle_alpha   90.00
_cell.angle_beta   90.00
_cell.angle_gamma   90.00
#
_symmetry.space_group_name_H-M   'P 1'
#
loop_
_entity.id
_entity.type
_entity.pdbx_description
1 polymer ?
#
loop_
_entity_poly.entity_id
_entity_poly.type
_entity_poly.pdbx_seq_one_letter_code
_entity_poly.pdbx_strand_id
1 'polypeptide(L)'
;GGRYGGGGGPTLADIFGDQVAPFVGHWGCDMRTPFRGTILRLPLRTLTTARASEISSAVHDANDARGVLQLFRAVSSKALLFLRNVRRLDVSVDDTRLYSVHACGRGGGDHAYRLGGGGG
;
A
#
# COMPACT_ATOMS: atom_id res chain seq x y z
N GLY A 1 23.59 10.57 -21.10
CA GLY A 1 24.13 11.51 -20.10
C GLY A 1 23.00 11.99 -19.23
N GLY A 2 22.90 11.51 -17.99
CA GLY A 2 21.86 11.91 -17.04
C GLY A 2 22.44 12.88 -16.01
N ARG A 3 22.02 14.15 -16.07
CA ARG A 3 22.43 15.20 -15.14
C ARG A 3 21.43 15.29 -13.98
N TYR A 4 21.51 14.37 -13.04
CA TYR A 4 20.96 14.53 -11.68
C TYR A 4 21.93 13.89 -10.69
N GLY A 5 23.14 14.44 -10.65
CA GLY A 5 24.16 14.10 -9.67
C GLY A 5 24.93 15.37 -9.34
N GLY A 6 24.71 15.91 -8.15
CA GLY A 6 25.46 17.05 -7.61
C GLY A 6 24.82 18.42 -7.87
N GLY A 7 23.92 18.85 -6.99
CA GLY A 7 23.44 20.23 -6.94
C GLY A 7 22.73 20.48 -5.62
N GLY A 8 23.36 21.23 -4.71
CA GLY A 8 22.89 21.55 -3.35
C GLY A 8 21.71 22.52 -3.31
N GLY A 9 20.67 22.26 -4.09
CA GLY A 9 19.38 22.95 -3.99
C GLY A 9 18.45 22.25 -2.99
N PRO A 10 17.47 22.98 -2.42
CA PRO A 10 16.50 22.39 -1.50
C PRO A 10 15.66 21.31 -2.19
N THR A 11 15.48 20.18 -1.51
CA THR A 11 14.66 19.06 -1.99
C THR A 11 13.17 19.36 -1.79
N LEU A 12 12.29 18.57 -2.41
CA LEU A 12 10.84 18.65 -2.15
C LEU A 12 10.52 18.49 -0.66
N ALA A 13 11.28 17.65 0.05
CA ALA A 13 11.12 17.47 1.48
C ALA A 13 11.54 18.70 2.29
N ASP A 14 12.50 19.49 1.80
CA ASP A 14 12.93 20.71 2.47
C ASP A 14 11.94 21.87 2.26
N ILE A 15 11.18 21.86 1.16
CA ILE A 15 10.22 22.93 0.81
C ILE A 15 8.80 22.62 1.28
N PHE A 16 8.35 21.36 1.12
CA PHE A 16 6.97 20.92 1.40
C PHE A 16 6.94 19.75 2.38
N GLY A 17 7.65 19.92 3.50
CA GLY A 17 7.83 18.89 4.51
C GLY A 17 6.51 18.25 4.98
N ASP A 18 5.47 19.06 5.17
CA ASP A 18 4.14 18.61 5.58
C ASP A 18 3.43 17.74 4.53
N GLN A 19 3.59 18.06 3.25
CA GLN A 19 2.99 17.31 2.15
C GLN A 19 3.69 15.97 1.93
N VAL A 20 5.00 15.90 2.20
CA VAL A 20 5.79 14.66 2.03
C VAL A 20 5.82 13.79 3.30
N ALA A 21 5.56 14.37 4.48
CA ALA A 21 5.59 13.68 5.77
C ALA A 21 4.82 12.34 5.77
N PRO A 22 3.62 12.22 5.14
CA PRO A 22 2.88 10.95 5.13
C PRO A 22 3.56 9.80 4.38
N PHE A 23 4.63 10.05 3.63
CA PHE A 23 5.39 9.03 2.91
C PHE A 23 6.69 8.65 3.61
N VAL A 24 7.23 9.57 4.43
CA VAL A 24 8.52 9.39 5.11
C VAL A 24 8.39 8.33 6.19
N GLY A 25 9.36 7.41 6.26
CA GLY A 25 9.39 6.32 7.25
C GLY A 25 8.64 5.06 6.82
N HIS A 26 7.80 5.13 5.78
CA HIS A 26 7.14 3.95 5.22
C HIS A 26 8.04 3.24 4.21
N TRP A 27 8.33 1.95 4.46
CA TRP A 27 9.16 1.08 3.59
C TRP A 27 10.55 1.65 3.23
N GLY A 28 11.10 2.52 4.08
CA GLY A 28 12.40 3.16 3.85
C GLY A 28 12.37 4.33 2.86
N CYS A 29 11.20 4.88 2.55
CA CYS A 29 11.08 6.11 1.78
C CYS A 29 11.49 7.32 2.63
N ASP A 30 12.40 8.15 2.12
CA ASP A 30 12.88 9.39 2.75
C ASP A 30 12.50 10.65 1.97
N MET A 31 11.87 10.50 0.80
CA MET A 31 11.52 11.58 -0.15
C MET A 31 12.70 12.47 -0.59
N ARG A 32 13.93 12.03 -0.33
CA ARG A 32 15.20 12.71 -0.66
C ARG A 32 15.99 11.92 -1.69
N THR A 33 15.91 10.60 -1.64
CA THR A 33 16.55 9.67 -2.58
C THR A 33 15.50 8.96 -3.46
N PRO A 34 15.87 8.48 -4.66
CA PRO A 34 14.95 7.73 -5.51
C PRO A 34 14.43 6.47 -4.81
N PHE A 35 13.13 6.41 -4.57
CA PHE A 35 12.49 5.25 -3.96
C PHE A 35 12.40 4.08 -4.94
N ARG A 36 12.91 2.90 -4.56
CA ARG A 36 12.86 1.68 -5.37
C ARG A 36 11.55 0.92 -5.20
N GLY A 37 10.46 1.56 -5.58
CA GLY A 37 9.12 0.99 -5.49
C GLY A 37 8.06 2.01 -5.87
N THR A 38 6.82 1.72 -5.52
CA THR A 38 5.71 2.64 -5.74
C THR A 38 4.84 2.67 -4.50
N ILE A 39 4.56 3.87 -4.00
CA ILE A 39 3.65 4.10 -2.88
C ILE A 39 2.45 4.86 -3.43
N LEU A 40 1.26 4.35 -3.14
CA LEU A 40 0.00 5.03 -3.44
C LEU A 40 -0.68 5.36 -2.12
N ARG A 41 -0.95 6.65 -1.90
CA ARG A 41 -1.72 7.12 -0.74
C ARG A 41 -3.13 7.46 -1.19
N LEU A 42 -4.11 6.75 -0.63
CA LEU A 42 -5.53 6.97 -0.89
C LEU A 42 -6.18 7.53 0.39
N PRO A 43 -6.28 8.86 0.54
CA PRO A 43 -6.91 9.46 1.72
C PRO A 43 -8.40 9.12 1.75
N LEU A 44 -8.90 8.65 2.90
CA LEU A 44 -10.31 8.41 3.11
C LEU A 44 -11.08 9.73 3.10
N ARG A 45 -12.26 9.76 2.45
CA ARG A 45 -13.12 10.94 2.42
C ARG A 45 -13.91 11.01 3.71
N THR A 46 -13.59 12.02 4.52
CA THR A 46 -14.38 12.34 5.72
C THR A 46 -15.70 13.02 5.34
N LEU A 47 -16.62 13.14 6.30
CA LEU A 47 -17.91 13.83 6.09
C LEU A 47 -17.75 15.24 5.51
N THR A 48 -16.75 15.98 5.98
CA THR A 48 -16.48 17.36 5.54
C THR A 48 -15.93 17.39 4.12
N THR A 49 -14.98 16.52 3.79
CA THR A 49 -14.37 16.46 2.46
C THR A 49 -15.31 15.87 1.40
N ALA A 50 -16.15 14.90 1.78
CA ALA A 50 -17.14 14.30 0.88
C ALA A 50 -18.23 15.30 0.47
N ARG A 51 -18.71 16.14 1.40
CA ARG A 51 -19.72 17.16 1.11
C ARG A 51 -19.23 18.26 0.16
N ALA A 52 -17.94 18.56 0.19
CA ALA A 52 -17.33 19.55 -0.70
C ALA A 52 -16.86 18.96 -2.04
N SER A 53 -16.97 17.65 -2.24
CA SER A 53 -16.42 16.94 -3.39
C SER A 53 -17.44 16.77 -4.51
N GLU A 54 -17.11 17.26 -5.71
CA GLU A 54 -17.92 17.10 -6.93
C GLU A 54 -17.88 15.68 -7.52
N ILE A 55 -16.92 14.84 -7.07
CA ILE A 55 -16.67 13.51 -7.65
C ILE A 55 -17.52 12.43 -6.99
N SER A 56 -17.73 12.53 -5.67
CA SER A 56 -18.69 11.68 -4.94
C SER A 56 -18.85 12.16 -3.50
N SER A 57 -20.09 12.05 -2.99
CA SER A 57 -20.51 12.40 -1.65
C SER A 57 -20.43 11.24 -0.65
N ALA A 58 -19.91 10.08 -1.07
CA ALA A 58 -19.73 8.92 -0.19
C ALA A 58 -18.68 9.23 0.88
N VAL A 59 -19.07 9.08 2.14
CA VAL A 59 -18.17 9.11 3.29
C VAL A 59 -17.63 7.71 3.47
N HIS A 60 -16.31 7.61 3.63
CA HIS A 60 -15.66 6.35 3.94
C HIS A 60 -14.89 6.50 5.24
N ASP A 61 -15.33 5.77 6.26
CA ASP A 61 -14.63 5.72 7.53
C ASP A 61 -13.64 4.55 7.59
N ALA A 62 -12.97 4.40 8.74
CA ALA A 62 -12.00 3.32 8.94
C ALA A 62 -12.67 1.92 8.93
N ASN A 63 -13.94 1.81 9.30
CA ASN A 63 -14.67 0.53 9.27
C ASN A 63 -14.99 0.12 7.83
N ASP A 64 -15.37 1.07 6.98
CA ASP A 64 -15.56 0.81 5.54
C ASP A 64 -14.26 0.30 4.91
N ALA A 65 -13.13 0.98 5.19
CA ALA A 65 -11.83 0.56 4.71
C ALA A 65 -11.44 -0.85 5.21
N ARG A 66 -11.69 -1.15 6.49
CA ARG A 66 -11.50 -2.50 7.05
C ARG A 66 -12.38 -3.54 6.35
N GLY A 67 -13.64 -3.21 6.05
CA GLY A 67 -14.54 -4.08 5.30
C GLY A 67 -14.01 -4.42 3.90
N VAL A 68 -13.50 -3.41 3.18
CA VAL A 68 -12.85 -3.61 1.88
C VAL A 68 -11.62 -4.51 2.01
N LEU A 69 -10.77 -4.30 3.02
CA LEU A 69 -9.59 -5.14 3.26
C LEU A 69 -9.95 -6.60 3.60
N GLN A 70 -11.06 -6.82 4.31
CA GLN A 70 -11.59 -8.16 4.59
C GLN A 70 -12.16 -8.83 3.34
N LEU A 71 -12.90 -8.09 2.50
CA LEU A 71 -13.37 -8.60 1.22
C LEU A 71 -12.19 -8.96 0.31
N PHE A 72 -11.18 -8.08 0.25
CA PHE A 72 -9.94 -8.31 -0.48
C PHE A 72 -9.24 -9.58 0.01
N ARG A 73 -9.19 -9.81 1.33
CA ARG A 73 -8.63 -11.03 1.92
C ARG A 73 -9.27 -12.28 1.34
N ALA A 74 -10.60 -12.32 1.26
CA ALA A 74 -11.35 -13.47 0.78
C ALA A 74 -11.05 -13.82 -0.69
N VAL A 75 -10.68 -12.82 -1.51
CA VAL A 75 -10.41 -13.00 -2.94
C VAL A 75 -8.91 -13.05 -3.28
N SER A 76 -8.04 -12.58 -2.39
CA SER A 76 -6.60 -12.39 -2.63
C SER A 76 -5.87 -13.68 -3.06
N SER A 77 -6.23 -14.83 -2.48
CA SER A 77 -5.67 -16.13 -2.85
C SER A 77 -6.00 -16.52 -4.30
N LYS A 78 -7.26 -16.28 -4.72
CA LYS A 78 -7.69 -16.53 -6.10
C LYS A 78 -7.08 -15.54 -7.08
N ALA A 79 -6.96 -14.26 -6.69
CA ALA A 79 -6.34 -13.24 -7.53
C ALA A 79 -4.90 -13.62 -7.91
N LEU A 80 -4.11 -14.12 -6.95
CA LEU A 80 -2.73 -14.57 -7.20
C LEU A 80 -2.60 -15.72 -8.21
N LEU A 81 -3.66 -16.51 -8.46
CA LEU A 81 -3.64 -17.57 -9.49
C LEU A 81 -3.49 -16.99 -10.90
N PHE A 82 -4.07 -15.81 -11.14
CA PHE A 82 -4.09 -15.18 -12.45
C PHE A 82 -2.98 -14.14 -12.64
N LEU A 83 -2.28 -13.77 -11.57
CA LEU A 83 -1.19 -12.80 -11.62
C LEU A 83 0.15 -13.48 -11.94
N ARG A 84 0.84 -13.01 -12.98
CA ARG A 84 2.12 -13.58 -13.43
C ARG A 84 3.31 -13.12 -12.57
N ASN A 85 3.32 -11.84 -12.19
CA ASN A 85 4.50 -11.20 -11.57
C ASN A 85 4.32 -10.89 -10.08
N VAL A 86 3.09 -10.97 -9.55
CA VAL A 86 2.81 -10.75 -8.13
C VAL A 86 2.89 -12.09 -7.41
N ARG A 87 3.75 -12.19 -6.39
CA ARG A 87 3.99 -13.42 -5.63
C ARG A 87 3.57 -13.35 -4.16
N ARG A 88 3.37 -12.15 -3.65
CA ARG A 88 3.08 -11.89 -2.24
C ARG A 88 2.12 -10.71 -2.12
N LEU A 89 1.17 -10.85 -1.22
CA LEU A 89 0.28 -9.79 -0.77
C LEU A 89 0.33 -9.76 0.75
N ASP A 90 0.61 -8.60 1.33
CA ASP A 90 0.63 -8.38 2.77
C ASP A 90 -0.41 -7.30 3.12
N VAL A 91 -1.20 -7.53 4.17
CA VAL A 91 -2.12 -6.53 4.70
C VAL A 91 -1.82 -6.30 6.18
N SER A 92 -1.65 -5.02 6.52
CA SER A 92 -1.32 -4.53 7.86
C SER A 92 -2.15 -3.30 8.20
N VAL A 93 -2.43 -3.10 9.48
CA VAL A 93 -3.02 -1.87 10.03
C VAL A 93 -2.12 -1.41 11.16
N ASP A 94 -1.67 -0.15 11.11
CA ASP A 94 -0.78 0.45 12.11
C ASP A 94 0.41 -0.48 12.46
N ASP A 95 1.13 -0.90 11.41
CA ASP A 95 2.25 -1.87 11.42
C ASP A 95 1.93 -3.29 11.94
N THR A 96 0.72 -3.52 12.41
CA THR A 96 0.24 -4.84 12.81
C THR A 96 -0.19 -5.62 11.58
N ARG A 97 0.57 -6.68 11.23
CA ARG A 97 0.21 -7.56 10.10
C ARG A 97 -1.06 -8.35 10.42
N LEU A 98 -2.10 -8.14 9.62
CA LEU A 98 -3.37 -8.86 9.74
C LEU A 98 -3.32 -10.21 9.04
N TYR A 99 -2.77 -10.25 7.82
CA TYR A 99 -2.55 -11.50 7.08
C TYR A 99 -1.55 -11.29 5.94
N SER A 100 -1.00 -12.41 5.45
CA SER A 100 -0.16 -12.46 4.26
C SER A 100 -0.55 -13.66 3.40
N VAL A 101 -0.53 -13.48 2.09
CA VAL A 101 -0.77 -14.54 1.11
C VAL A 101 0.44 -14.64 0.19
N HIS A 102 0.93 -15.86 0.05
CA HIS A 102 2.08 -16.18 -0.79
C HIS A 102 1.66 -17.15 -1.89
N ALA A 103 2.02 -16.83 -3.12
CA ALA A 103 1.97 -17.80 -4.20
C ALA A 103 3.08 -18.84 -3.96
N CYS A 104 2.71 -20.08 -3.63
CA CYS A 104 3.66 -21.19 -3.62
C CYS A 104 4.08 -21.50 -5.07
N GLY A 105 5.36 -21.79 -5.29
CA GLY A 105 5.95 -21.87 -6.63
C GLY A 105 5.24 -22.84 -7.58
N ARG A 106 5.30 -22.53 -8.88
CA ARG A 106 4.79 -23.33 -10.00
C ARG A 106 5.60 -24.62 -10.23
N GLY A 107 5.87 -25.39 -9.18
CA GLY A 107 6.35 -26.78 -9.27
C GLY A 107 5.13 -27.70 -9.30
N GLY A 108 5.08 -28.63 -10.25
CA GLY A 108 3.88 -29.43 -10.56
C GLY A 108 3.24 -30.11 -9.36
N GLY A 109 1.91 -30.05 -9.31
CA GLY A 109 1.06 -30.77 -8.36
C GLY A 109 0.89 -30.04 -7.04
N ASP A 110 -0.33 -29.58 -6.79
CA ASP A 110 -0.87 -29.11 -5.50
C ASP A 110 -0.67 -27.63 -5.14
N HIS A 111 -1.69 -26.83 -5.44
CA HIS A 111 -1.77 -25.39 -5.17
C HIS A 111 -2.21 -25.12 -3.72
N ALA A 112 -1.39 -25.48 -2.75
CA ALA A 112 -1.63 -25.15 -1.34
C ALA A 112 -1.15 -23.72 -1.02
N TYR A 113 -2.07 -22.83 -0.66
CA TYR A 113 -1.75 -21.54 -0.06
C TYR A 113 -1.65 -21.71 1.47
N ARG A 114 -0.60 -21.16 2.08
CA ARG A 114 -0.50 -21.12 3.55
C ARG A 114 -1.00 -19.76 4.03
N LEU A 115 -2.16 -19.74 4.68
CA LEU A 115 -2.58 -18.60 5.48
C LEU A 115 -1.72 -18.57 6.75
N GLY A 116 -0.74 -17.68 6.80
CA GLY A 116 -0.04 -17.42 8.05
C GLY A 116 -0.96 -16.63 8.99
N GLY A 117 -1.60 -17.32 9.93
CA GLY A 117 -2.26 -16.67 11.07
C GLY A 117 -1.18 -16.16 12.03
N GLY A 118 -1.17 -14.86 12.30
CA GLY A 118 -0.39 -14.30 13.40
C GLY A 118 -0.95 -14.82 14.72
N GLY A 119 -0.14 -15.54 15.49
CA GLY A 119 -0.42 -15.88 16.87
C GLY A 119 0.39 -15.00 17.80
N GLY A 120 -0.22 -14.59 18.92
CA GLY A 120 0.42 -13.93 20.06
C GLY A 120 0.35 -12.41 20.00
#